data_AF-A0A060WTB8-F1
#
_entry.id   AF-A0A060WTB8-F1
#
_cell.length_a   1.000
_cell.length_b   1.000
_cell.length_c   1.000
_cell.angle_alpha   90.00
_cell.angle_beta   90.00
_cell.angle_gamma   90.00
#
_symmetry.space_group_name_H-M   'P 1'
#
loop_
_entity.id
_entity.type
_entity.pdbx_description
1 polymer ?
#
loop_
_entity_poly.entity_id
_entity_poly.type
_entity_poly.pdbx_seq_one_letter_code
_entity_poly.pdbx_strand_id
1 'polypeptide(L)'
;MRASIGLVGFCLLAFVQQPACASGGKSTQDVDECAEQIDNCSTDAICQNTLKSYKCICKSGYKGDGKHCEDLDECASEYNGGCVHDCINIPGNYRCICYDGFRLAHDGHNCLDVDECSEGNGGCQQICVNMMGSYECRCREGFFLSDNQHTCIQRPKG
;
A
#
# COMPACT_ATOMS: atom_id res chain seq x y z
N MET A 1 -72.66 -36.85 11.30
CA MET A 1 -72.23 -35.68 12.09
C MET A 1 -70.83 -35.96 12.63
N ARG A 2 -69.99 -34.93 12.70
CA ARG A 2 -68.61 -34.90 13.26
C ARG A 2 -68.56 -35.59 14.65
N ALA A 3 -67.45 -36.10 15.20
CA ALA A 3 -66.05 -35.73 15.08
C ALA A 3 -65.12 -36.87 15.55
N SER A 4 -63.88 -36.82 15.05
CA SER A 4 -62.68 -37.47 15.59
C SER A 4 -62.38 -37.03 17.03
N ILE A 5 -61.63 -37.84 17.78
CA ILE A 5 -60.38 -37.46 18.50
C ILE A 5 -59.78 -38.74 19.08
N GLY A 6 -58.57 -39.08 18.60
CA GLY A 6 -57.72 -40.12 19.19
C GLY A 6 -57.03 -39.62 20.45
N LEU A 7 -56.91 -40.49 21.44
CA LEU A 7 -56.11 -40.29 22.64
C LEU A 7 -54.90 -41.22 22.58
N VAL A 8 -53.76 -40.64 22.25
CA VAL A 8 -52.43 -41.26 22.36
C VAL A 8 -51.83 -40.81 23.69
N GLY A 9 -51.23 -41.75 24.43
CA GLY A 9 -50.17 -41.46 25.39
C GLY A 9 -50.59 -41.28 26.85
N PHE A 10 -50.41 -42.35 27.65
CA PHE A 10 -50.38 -42.28 29.11
C PHE A 10 -49.20 -41.41 29.56
N CYS A 11 -49.50 -40.30 30.23
CA CYS A 11 -48.55 -39.42 30.89
C CYS A 11 -48.42 -39.89 32.36
N LEU A 12 -47.27 -40.46 32.74
CA LEU A 12 -46.98 -40.82 34.13
C LEU A 12 -46.84 -39.53 34.95
N LEU A 13 -47.67 -39.44 35.99
CA LEU A 13 -47.82 -38.31 36.90
C LEU A 13 -46.56 -38.10 37.75
N ALA A 14 -45.76 -37.08 37.40
CA ALA A 14 -44.93 -36.33 38.35
C ALA A 14 -45.19 -34.84 38.10
N PHE A 15 -45.69 -34.16 39.13
CA PHE A 15 -46.08 -32.74 39.11
C PHE A 15 -44.85 -31.84 38.93
N VAL A 16 -44.60 -31.34 37.71
CA VAL A 16 -44.34 -29.93 37.33
C VAL A 16 -44.66 -29.79 35.82
N GLN A 17 -45.34 -28.72 35.40
CA GLN A 17 -45.91 -28.48 34.07
C GLN A 17 -45.03 -28.80 32.83
N GLN A 18 -45.56 -29.69 31.99
CA GLN A 18 -45.71 -29.69 30.52
C GLN A 18 -44.52 -29.53 29.53
N PRO A 19 -44.64 -30.16 28.34
CA PRO A 19 -43.53 -30.42 27.42
C PRO A 19 -43.28 -29.23 26.49
N ALA A 20 -42.05 -28.71 26.48
CA ALA A 20 -41.59 -27.84 25.41
C ALA A 20 -40.94 -28.70 24.31
N CYS A 21 -41.75 -29.17 23.37
CA CYS A 21 -41.22 -29.44 22.03
C CYS A 21 -41.09 -28.08 21.34
N ALA A 22 -39.97 -27.39 21.58
CA ALA A 22 -39.65 -26.13 20.92
C ALA A 22 -39.04 -26.44 19.55
N SER A 23 -39.87 -26.34 18.52
CA SER A 23 -39.46 -26.21 17.13
C SER A 23 -38.49 -25.04 16.95
N GLY A 24 -37.33 -25.30 16.34
CA GLY A 24 -36.46 -24.28 15.75
C GLY A 24 -35.55 -23.57 16.77
N GLY A 25 -34.43 -24.19 17.09
CA GLY A 25 -33.33 -23.53 17.79
C GLY A 25 -32.81 -22.37 16.95
N LYS A 26 -33.32 -21.17 17.20
CA LYS A 26 -32.75 -19.92 16.71
C LYS A 26 -31.43 -19.75 17.46
N SER A 27 -30.31 -20.09 16.82
CA SER A 27 -28.97 -19.91 17.39
C SER A 27 -28.88 -18.51 18.01
N THR A 28 -28.72 -18.45 19.33
CA THR A 28 -28.58 -17.19 20.07
C THR A 28 -27.13 -16.70 20.07
N GLN A 29 -26.25 -17.43 19.42
CA GLN A 29 -24.83 -17.11 19.32
C GLN A 29 -24.51 -16.68 17.89
N ASP A 30 -23.86 -15.53 17.81
CA ASP A 30 -23.24 -15.02 16.60
C ASP A 30 -22.13 -15.97 16.15
N VAL A 31 -22.10 -16.29 14.86
CA VAL A 31 -20.99 -17.04 14.28
C VAL A 31 -20.01 -16.00 13.78
N ASP A 32 -18.78 -16.02 14.28
CA ASP A 32 -17.73 -15.13 13.79
C ASP A 32 -17.15 -15.73 12.51
N GLU A 33 -17.68 -15.31 11.35
CA GLU A 33 -17.24 -15.87 10.08
C GLU A 33 -15.78 -15.57 9.75
N CYS A 34 -15.23 -14.48 10.32
CA CYS A 34 -13.84 -14.08 10.14
C CYS A 34 -12.88 -14.95 10.97
N ALA A 35 -13.24 -15.28 12.21
CA ALA A 35 -12.44 -16.15 13.09
C ALA A 35 -12.46 -17.61 12.60
N GLU A 36 -13.61 -18.06 12.10
CA GLU A 36 -13.80 -19.41 11.56
C GLU A 36 -13.28 -19.54 10.11
N GLN A 37 -12.82 -18.45 9.47
CA GLN A 37 -12.32 -18.41 8.10
C GLN A 37 -13.31 -18.97 7.06
N ILE A 38 -14.60 -18.69 7.27
CA ILE A 38 -15.70 -19.08 6.36
C ILE A 38 -16.29 -17.88 5.62
N ASP A 39 -15.65 -16.71 5.74
CA ASP A 39 -15.97 -15.53 4.93
C ASP A 39 -15.57 -15.72 3.45
N ASN A 40 -16.04 -14.80 2.60
CA ASN A 40 -15.66 -14.73 1.20
C ASN A 40 -15.07 -13.37 0.83
N CYS A 41 -14.38 -12.73 1.76
CA CYS A 41 -13.69 -11.48 1.50
C CYS A 41 -12.52 -11.71 0.55
N SER A 42 -12.15 -10.66 -0.19
CA SER A 42 -10.92 -10.65 -0.98
C SER A 42 -9.71 -10.88 -0.06
N THR A 43 -8.64 -11.48 -0.59
CA THR A 43 -7.33 -11.51 0.08
C THR A 43 -6.79 -10.12 0.39
N ASP A 44 -7.24 -9.12 -0.37
CA ASP A 44 -6.92 -7.70 -0.20
C ASP A 44 -8.02 -6.93 0.54
N ALA A 45 -8.83 -7.62 1.32
CA ALA A 45 -9.82 -7.04 2.22
C ALA A 45 -9.58 -7.44 3.68
N ILE A 46 -10.18 -6.67 4.58
CA ILE A 46 -10.30 -6.93 6.00
C ILE A 46 -11.70 -7.49 6.23
N CYS A 47 -11.78 -8.67 6.84
CA CYS A 47 -13.04 -9.20 7.35
C CYS A 47 -13.36 -8.58 8.71
N GLN A 48 -14.55 -8.01 8.84
CA GLN A 48 -15.07 -7.46 10.08
C GLN A 48 -16.35 -8.19 10.48
N ASN A 49 -16.30 -8.96 11.57
CA ASN A 49 -17.46 -9.63 12.10
C ASN A 49 -18.51 -8.62 12.62
N THR A 50 -19.79 -8.93 12.45
CA THR A 50 -20.92 -8.13 12.88
C THR A 50 -22.01 -9.04 13.44
N LEU A 51 -22.97 -8.49 14.19
CA LEU A 51 -24.04 -9.32 14.72
C LEU A 51 -24.90 -9.92 13.58
N LYS A 52 -24.87 -11.25 13.47
CA LYS A 52 -25.54 -12.12 12.47
C LYS A 52 -24.96 -12.07 11.05
N SER A 53 -23.75 -11.54 10.85
CA SER A 53 -23.10 -11.46 9.53
C SER A 53 -21.67 -10.95 9.66
N TYR A 54 -20.94 -10.85 8.55
CA TYR A 54 -19.67 -10.11 8.46
C TYR A 54 -19.72 -9.04 7.37
N LYS A 55 -18.72 -8.16 7.35
CA LYS A 55 -18.45 -7.19 6.29
C LYS A 55 -17.03 -7.38 5.76
N CYS A 56 -16.87 -7.23 4.46
CA CYS A 56 -15.57 -7.18 3.81
C CYS A 56 -15.26 -5.73 3.42
N ILE A 57 -14.08 -5.24 3.78
CA ILE A 57 -13.65 -3.87 3.49
C ILE A 57 -12.30 -3.96 2.81
N CYS A 58 -12.14 -3.42 1.60
CA CYS A 58 -10.83 -3.42 0.94
C CYS A 58 -9.77 -2.75 1.82
N LYS A 59 -8.57 -3.33 1.84
CA LYS A 59 -7.40 -2.77 2.53
C LYS A 59 -7.05 -1.40 1.94
N SER A 60 -6.31 -0.59 2.69
CA SER A 60 -5.74 0.65 2.17
C SER A 60 -4.92 0.40 0.90
N GLY A 61 -5.04 1.27 -0.09
CA GLY A 61 -4.44 1.10 -1.43
C GLY A 61 -5.29 0.24 -2.38
N TYR A 62 -6.48 -0.20 -1.98
CA TYR A 62 -7.38 -0.97 -2.83
C TYR A 62 -8.79 -0.36 -2.86
N LYS A 63 -9.52 -0.62 -3.95
CA LYS A 63 -10.91 -0.21 -4.14
C LYS A 63 -11.77 -1.40 -4.59
N GLY A 64 -13.06 -1.36 -4.29
CA GLY A 64 -14.00 -2.42 -4.67
C GLY A 64 -15.08 -2.68 -3.64
N ASP A 65 -15.72 -3.84 -3.72
CA ASP A 65 -16.85 -4.23 -2.87
C ASP A 65 -16.45 -5.04 -1.62
N GLY A 66 -15.14 -5.23 -1.40
CA GLY A 66 -14.58 -6.03 -0.31
C GLY A 66 -14.46 -7.53 -0.63
N LYS A 67 -15.20 -8.05 -1.60
CA LYS A 67 -15.05 -9.42 -2.12
C LYS A 67 -14.15 -9.47 -3.34
N HIS A 68 -14.18 -8.39 -4.11
CA HIS A 68 -13.26 -8.08 -5.18
C HIS A 68 -12.65 -6.72 -4.86
N CYS A 69 -11.35 -6.73 -4.62
CA CYS A 69 -10.57 -5.52 -4.38
C CYS A 69 -9.51 -5.44 -5.48
N GLU A 70 -9.50 -4.33 -6.19
CA GLU A 70 -8.49 -4.01 -7.19
C GLU A 70 -7.55 -2.93 -6.63
N ASP A 71 -6.30 -2.99 -7.05
CA ASP A 71 -5.28 -2.02 -6.69
C ASP A 71 -5.71 -0.62 -7.13
N LEU A 72 -5.52 0.37 -6.26
CA LEU A 72 -5.74 1.76 -6.58
C LEU A 72 -4.46 2.33 -7.18
N ASP A 73 -4.47 2.68 -8.46
CA ASP A 73 -3.33 3.36 -9.06
C ASP A 73 -3.27 4.83 -8.60
N GLU A 74 -2.47 5.11 -7.57
CA GLU A 74 -2.30 6.49 -7.09
C GLU A 74 -1.51 7.37 -8.06
N CYS A 75 -0.71 6.78 -8.94
CA CYS A 75 0.05 7.50 -9.98
C CYS A 75 -0.86 8.00 -11.10
N ALA A 76 -1.98 7.32 -11.37
CA ALA A 76 -3.00 7.76 -12.32
C ALA A 76 -3.84 8.95 -11.81
N SER A 77 -3.58 9.48 -10.61
CA SER A 77 -4.21 10.70 -10.11
C SER A 77 -3.78 11.95 -10.88
N GLU A 78 -4.58 13.01 -10.82
CA GLU A 78 -4.28 14.29 -11.51
C GLU A 78 -2.93 14.90 -11.09
N TYR A 79 -2.41 14.51 -9.91
CA TYR A 79 -1.17 15.04 -9.34
C TYR A 79 -0.03 14.02 -9.33
N ASN A 80 -0.11 12.93 -10.11
CA ASN A 80 0.96 11.91 -10.22
C ASN A 80 1.36 11.33 -8.85
N GLY A 81 0.38 11.05 -7.99
CA GLY A 81 0.61 10.59 -6.61
C GLY A 81 1.32 11.63 -5.73
N GLY A 82 1.40 12.89 -6.15
CA GLY A 82 2.18 13.93 -5.48
C GLY A 82 3.69 13.84 -5.74
N CYS A 83 4.15 12.97 -6.63
CA CYS A 83 5.57 12.82 -6.97
C CYS A 83 6.05 13.98 -7.85
N VAL A 84 7.23 14.54 -7.53
CA VAL A 84 7.85 15.60 -8.35
C VAL A 84 8.40 15.06 -9.67
N HIS A 85 9.00 13.87 -9.65
CA HIS A 85 9.44 13.14 -10.84
C HIS A 85 8.51 11.93 -11.08
N ASP A 86 9.05 10.74 -11.31
CA ASP A 86 8.24 9.58 -11.67
C ASP A 86 7.50 8.99 -10.45
N CYS A 87 6.28 8.52 -10.71
CA CYS A 87 5.49 7.73 -9.77
C CYS A 87 5.41 6.29 -10.29
N ILE A 88 5.69 5.32 -9.42
CA ILE A 88 5.52 3.90 -9.72
C ILE A 88 4.42 3.32 -8.84
N ASN A 89 3.36 2.84 -9.48
CA ASN A 89 2.26 2.14 -8.82
C ASN A 89 2.68 0.72 -8.43
N ILE A 90 2.32 0.27 -7.23
CA ILE A 90 2.69 -1.02 -6.65
C ILE A 90 1.45 -1.61 -5.95
N PRO A 91 1.19 -2.92 -5.99
CA PRO A 91 0.04 -3.46 -5.27
C PRO A 91 -0.05 -3.01 -3.79
N GLY A 92 -1.09 -2.24 -3.48
CA GLY A 92 -1.43 -1.68 -2.18
C GLY A 92 -0.76 -0.36 -1.81
N ASN A 93 0.08 0.24 -2.67
CA ASN A 93 0.70 1.56 -2.45
C ASN A 93 1.39 2.10 -3.73
N TYR A 94 2.16 3.18 -3.60
CA TYR A 94 3.00 3.70 -4.67
C TYR A 94 4.30 4.24 -4.09
N ARG A 95 5.25 4.59 -4.96
CA ARG A 95 6.43 5.34 -4.55
C ARG A 95 6.89 6.29 -5.64
N CYS A 96 7.45 7.41 -5.20
CA CYS A 96 8.11 8.35 -6.07
C CYS A 96 9.57 7.91 -6.33
N ILE A 97 10.05 8.16 -7.54
CA ILE A 97 11.42 7.90 -7.96
C ILE A 97 12.00 9.18 -8.55
N CYS A 98 13.22 9.51 -8.12
CA CYS A 98 13.95 10.65 -8.63
C CYS A 98 14.82 10.26 -9.83
N TYR A 99 15.10 11.23 -10.69
CA TYR A 99 15.97 11.03 -11.85
C TYR A 99 17.42 10.96 -11.39
N ASP A 100 18.31 10.50 -12.27
CA ASP A 100 19.75 10.52 -12.01
C ASP A 100 20.23 11.93 -11.62
N GLY A 101 21.15 12.00 -10.65
CA GLY A 101 21.60 13.26 -10.04
C GLY A 101 20.68 13.78 -8.93
N PHE A 102 19.59 13.09 -8.60
CA PHE A 102 18.68 13.47 -7.52
C PHE A 102 18.47 12.33 -6.53
N ARG A 103 18.17 12.69 -5.28
CA ARG A 103 17.78 11.75 -4.22
C ARG A 103 16.41 12.10 -3.67
N LEU A 104 15.67 11.06 -3.27
CA LEU A 104 14.36 11.24 -2.67
C LEU A 104 14.47 11.94 -1.31
N ALA A 105 13.66 12.97 -1.10
CA ALA A 105 13.55 13.67 0.16
C ALA A 105 12.86 12.81 1.23
N HIS A 106 12.95 13.24 2.49
CA HIS A 106 12.33 12.52 3.61
C HIS A 106 10.80 12.49 3.57
N ASP A 107 10.18 13.41 2.83
CA ASP A 107 8.73 13.40 2.60
C ASP A 107 8.29 12.29 1.64
N GLY A 108 9.22 11.64 0.93
CA GLY A 108 8.91 10.58 -0.02
C GLY A 108 8.36 11.06 -1.36
N HIS A 109 8.33 12.37 -1.62
CA HIS A 109 7.72 12.97 -2.81
C HIS A 109 8.65 13.92 -3.58
N ASN A 110 9.45 14.71 -2.86
CA ASN A 110 10.35 15.69 -3.46
C ASN A 110 11.69 15.06 -3.85
N CYS A 111 12.29 15.59 -4.91
CA CYS A 111 13.62 15.20 -5.37
C CYS A 111 14.62 16.31 -5.09
N LEU A 112 15.63 15.99 -4.28
CA LEU A 112 16.69 16.91 -3.91
C LEU A 112 17.91 16.64 -4.78
N ASP A 113 18.49 17.72 -5.30
CA ASP A 113 19.75 17.69 -6.01
C ASP A 113 20.83 17.00 -5.16
N VAL A 114 21.60 16.11 -5.78
CA VAL A 114 22.77 15.49 -5.16
C VAL A 114 23.96 16.39 -5.47
N ASP A 115 24.56 16.99 -4.45
CA ASP A 115 25.78 17.77 -4.64
C ASP A 115 26.99 16.83 -4.76
N GLU A 116 27.38 16.47 -5.98
CA GLU A 116 28.56 15.62 -6.19
C GLU A 116 29.87 16.32 -5.83
N CYS A 117 29.89 17.65 -5.75
CA CYS A 117 31.07 18.41 -5.35
C CYS A 117 31.36 18.31 -3.84
N SER A 118 30.34 18.03 -3.03
CA SER A 118 30.48 17.88 -1.58
C SER A 118 31.35 16.68 -1.19
N GLU A 119 31.46 15.66 -2.05
CA GLU A 119 32.25 14.46 -1.79
C GLU A 119 33.45 14.39 -2.76
N GLY A 120 34.66 14.47 -2.22
CA GLY A 120 35.88 14.34 -3.03
C GLY A 120 35.98 15.32 -4.21
N ASN A 121 35.35 16.51 -4.12
CA ASN A 121 35.31 17.51 -5.17
C ASN A 121 34.73 16.98 -6.49
N GLY A 122 33.78 16.02 -6.46
CA GLY A 122 33.25 15.36 -7.64
C GLY A 122 34.31 14.64 -8.48
N GLY A 123 35.47 14.32 -7.90
CA GLY A 123 36.62 13.79 -8.66
C GLY A 123 37.28 14.82 -9.60
N CYS A 124 36.89 16.08 -9.56
CA CYS A 124 37.50 17.14 -10.35
C CYS A 124 38.93 17.44 -9.85
N GLN A 125 39.89 17.60 -10.78
CA GLN A 125 41.26 17.93 -10.41
C GLN A 125 41.37 19.32 -9.75
N GLN A 126 40.54 20.28 -10.19
CA GLN A 126 40.62 21.66 -9.74
C GLN A 126 39.30 22.12 -9.13
N ILE A 127 38.38 22.65 -9.94
CA ILE A 127 37.15 23.26 -9.45
C ILE A 127 35.98 22.33 -9.81
N CYS A 128 35.15 21.99 -8.83
CA CYS A 128 33.85 21.38 -9.09
C CYS A 128 32.76 22.45 -9.00
N VAL A 129 31.80 22.41 -9.92
CA VAL A 129 30.62 23.26 -9.89
C VAL A 129 29.39 22.37 -9.89
N ASN A 130 28.65 22.39 -8.78
CA ASN A 130 27.40 21.66 -8.65
C ASN A 130 26.31 22.31 -9.51
N MET A 131 25.51 21.49 -10.18
CA MET A 131 24.42 21.89 -11.05
C MET A 131 23.17 21.08 -10.72
N MET A 132 22.00 21.54 -11.15
CA MET A 132 20.78 20.77 -10.92
C MET A 132 20.79 19.46 -11.72
N GLY A 133 20.88 18.33 -11.02
CA GLY A 133 20.92 16.98 -11.57
C GLY A 133 22.27 16.55 -12.11
N SER A 134 23.33 17.34 -11.88
CA SER A 134 24.68 17.01 -12.35
C SER A 134 25.75 17.90 -11.71
N TYR A 135 26.98 17.74 -12.16
CA TYR A 135 28.08 18.64 -11.86
C TYR A 135 29.01 18.75 -13.06
N GLU A 136 29.83 19.79 -13.06
CA GLU A 136 30.92 19.91 -14.04
C GLU A 136 32.24 20.27 -13.36
N CYS A 137 33.33 19.77 -13.92
CA CYS A 137 34.66 20.20 -13.54
C CYS A 137 35.11 21.39 -14.37
N ARG A 138 35.72 22.38 -13.70
CA ARG A 138 36.30 23.56 -14.33
C ARG A 138 37.77 23.70 -13.97
N CYS A 139 38.49 24.35 -14.88
CA CYS A 139 39.90 24.63 -14.72
C CYS A 139 40.14 26.10 -14.37
N ARG A 140 41.17 26.32 -13.54
CA ARG A 140 41.74 27.65 -13.27
C ARG A 140 42.32 28.23 -14.54
N GLU A 141 42.50 29.55 -14.54
CA GLU A 141 43.06 30.28 -15.66
C GLU A 141 44.40 29.68 -16.14
N GLY A 142 44.56 29.55 -17.46
CA GLY A 142 45.74 28.95 -18.09
C GLY A 142 45.70 27.42 -18.24
N PHE A 143 44.64 26.76 -17.78
CA PHE A 143 44.42 25.32 -17.95
C PHE A 143 43.15 25.04 -18.76
N PHE A 144 43.10 23.87 -19.39
CA PHE A 144 41.96 23.40 -20.17
C PHE A 144 41.49 22.05 -19.66
N LEU A 145 40.18 21.83 -19.66
CA LEU A 145 39.60 20.56 -19.28
C LEU A 145 39.93 19.51 -20.36
N SER A 146 40.44 18.36 -19.94
CA SER A 146 40.77 17.24 -20.82
C SER A 146 39.52 16.42 -21.17
N ASP A 147 39.64 15.48 -22.11
CA ASP A 147 38.53 14.67 -22.62
C ASP A 147 37.85 13.78 -21.56
N ASN A 148 38.56 13.48 -20.46
CA ASN A 148 37.97 12.75 -19.35
C ASN A 148 37.05 13.61 -18.47
N GLN A 149 36.89 14.90 -18.77
CA GLN A 149 36.03 15.85 -18.07
C GLN A 149 36.35 16.09 -16.59
N HIS A 150 37.49 15.58 -16.08
CA HIS A 150 37.92 15.74 -14.69
C HIS A 150 39.30 16.40 -14.55
N THR A 151 40.19 16.19 -15.51
CA THR A 151 41.60 16.63 -15.45
C THR A 151 41.80 17.94 -16.21
N CYS A 152 42.62 18.82 -15.65
CA CYS A 152 43.03 20.11 -16.17
C CYS A 152 44.48 20.07 -16.65
N ILE A 153 44.68 20.29 -17.94
CA ILE A 153 45.99 20.27 -18.60
C ILE A 153 46.42 21.68 -19.03
N GLN A 154 47.71 21.97 -18.94
CA GLN A 154 48.29 23.17 -19.55
C GLN A 154 48.54 22.90 -21.03
N ARG A 155 48.22 23.86 -21.92
CA ARG A 155 48.71 23.77 -23.30
C ARG A 155 50.23 23.97 -23.31
N PRO A 156 50.99 23.16 -24.07
CA PRO A 156 52.42 23.40 -24.24
C PRO A 156 52.62 24.80 -24.80
N LYS A 157 53.51 25.59 -24.19
CA LYS A 157 54.00 26.82 -24.82
C LYS A 157 54.78 26.38 -26.07
N GLY A 158 54.26 26.74 -27.24
CA GLY A 158 54.97 26.58 -28.52
C GLY A 158 56.21 27.46 -28.57
#